data_AF-A0AAI8YNT2-F1
#
_entry.id   AF-A0AAI8YNT2-F1
#
_cell.length_a   1.000
_cell.length_b   1.000
_cell.length_c   1.000
_cell.angle_alpha   90.00
_cell.angle_beta   90.00
_cell.angle_gamma   90.00
#
_symmetry.space_group_name_H-M   'P 1'
#
loop_
_entity.id
_entity.type
_entity.pdbx_description
1 polymer ?
#
loop_
_entity_poly.entity_id
_entity_poly.type
_entity_poly.pdbx_seq_one_letter_code
_entity_poly.pdbx_strand_id
1 'polypeptide(L)'
;MHMLRLLILAAAAVSALPTGPAARRSSLSARQEEDEKNKVKSTGTFDTDTPVEGGDLLQAIAMPPTTVGSIEVEFADKVANSFTVTENKTPAAAPSGFVLADPSSFKVQFTGSVDAITRGQIDYIGTNRAVDITQAQIGRLCTETNSFVVLDSTLAEREFEAVEDELAVTLTNTALMNGEFALLTPDPAASTGAGAAAGAGAGAGAGTATGSSLADILAALLGGGNANAVVV
;
A
#
# COMPACT_ATOMS: atom_id res chain seq x y z
N MET A 1 -66.22 -13.33 -20.29
CA MET A 1 -66.01 -14.80 -20.27
C MET A 1 -65.07 -15.12 -19.10
N HIS A 2 -65.31 -16.26 -18.47
CA HIS A 2 -64.83 -16.68 -17.15
C HIS A 2 -63.31 -16.95 -17.05
N MET A 3 -62.78 -16.74 -15.82
CA MET A 3 -61.66 -17.44 -15.14
C MET A 3 -60.23 -17.21 -15.71
N LEU A 4 -59.15 -17.12 -14.92
CA LEU A 4 -58.81 -17.74 -13.64
C LEU A 4 -57.68 -16.93 -12.94
N ARG A 5 -57.73 -16.85 -11.60
CA ARG A 5 -56.68 -16.32 -10.72
C ARG A 5 -55.43 -17.21 -10.72
N LEU A 6 -54.23 -16.63 -10.67
CA LEU A 6 -53.09 -17.26 -10.00
C LEU A 6 -52.36 -16.23 -9.13
N LEU A 7 -52.54 -16.39 -7.83
CA LEU A 7 -51.85 -15.68 -6.76
C LEU A 7 -50.58 -16.50 -6.46
N ILE A 8 -49.39 -15.96 -6.75
CA ILE A 8 -48.14 -16.56 -6.28
C ILE A 8 -47.67 -15.74 -5.08
N LEU A 9 -47.84 -16.36 -3.91
CA LEU A 9 -47.19 -15.99 -2.66
C LEU A 9 -45.70 -16.38 -2.79
N ALA A 10 -44.79 -15.40 -2.87
CA ALA A 10 -43.37 -15.65 -2.72
C ALA A 10 -42.98 -15.37 -1.27
N ALA A 11 -42.52 -16.41 -0.59
CA ALA A 11 -42.10 -16.41 0.80
C ALA A 11 -40.89 -15.51 1.03
N ALA A 12 -40.93 -14.69 2.09
CA ALA A 12 -39.76 -14.04 2.65
C ALA A 12 -38.88 -15.10 3.31
N ALA A 13 -37.77 -15.46 2.67
CA ALA A 13 -36.69 -16.18 3.33
C ALA A 13 -35.79 -15.15 4.04
N VAL A 14 -35.99 -15.01 5.35
CA VAL A 14 -34.96 -14.44 6.24
C VAL A 14 -33.80 -15.44 6.24
N SER A 15 -32.81 -15.20 5.38
CA SER A 15 -31.57 -15.95 5.38
C SER A 15 -30.74 -15.47 6.57
N ALA A 16 -30.59 -16.35 7.56
CA ALA A 16 -29.68 -16.13 8.68
C ALA A 16 -28.24 -16.14 8.14
N LEU A 17 -27.56 -14.99 8.23
CA LEU A 17 -26.14 -14.86 7.88
C LEU A 17 -25.29 -15.74 8.83
N PRO A 18 -24.48 -16.69 8.33
CA PRO A 18 -23.49 -17.36 9.16
C PRO A 18 -22.32 -16.39 9.41
N THR A 19 -22.18 -15.94 10.67
CA THR A 19 -21.12 -15.04 11.14
C THR A 19 -19.78 -15.77 11.35
N GLY A 20 -19.40 -16.65 10.43
CA GLY A 20 -18.17 -17.44 10.49
C GLY A 20 -17.06 -16.89 9.57
N PRO A 21 -15.77 -17.04 9.93
CA PRO A 21 -14.63 -16.57 9.13
C PRO A 21 -14.55 -17.21 7.73
N ALA A 22 -15.17 -18.37 7.51
CA ALA A 22 -15.24 -19.04 6.22
C ALA A 22 -16.19 -18.33 5.22
N ALA A 23 -17.27 -17.72 5.70
CA ALA A 23 -18.21 -16.98 4.83
C ALA A 23 -17.59 -15.67 4.31
N ARG A 24 -16.74 -15.02 5.14
CA ARG A 24 -15.99 -13.81 4.76
C ARG A 24 -14.99 -14.06 3.63
N ARG A 25 -14.29 -15.21 3.65
CA ARG A 25 -13.33 -15.58 2.59
C ARG A 25 -14.02 -15.92 1.26
N SER A 26 -15.17 -16.59 1.30
CA SER A 26 -15.96 -16.90 0.11
C SER A 26 -16.54 -15.63 -0.56
N SER A 27 -16.95 -14.63 0.22
CA SER A 27 -17.42 -13.35 -0.32
C SER A 27 -16.31 -12.43 -0.83
N LEU A 28 -15.09 -12.53 -0.28
CA LEU A 28 -13.92 -11.78 -0.75
C LEU A 28 -13.46 -12.31 -2.12
N SER A 29 -13.33 -13.63 -2.27
CA SER A 29 -12.89 -14.25 -3.53
C SER A 29 -13.87 -14.04 -4.70
N ALA A 30 -15.18 -14.11 -4.47
CA ALA A 30 -16.16 -13.84 -5.51
C ALA A 30 -16.21 -12.35 -5.92
N ARG A 31 -15.96 -11.44 -4.98
CA ARG A 31 -15.88 -10.00 -5.25
C ARG A 31 -14.61 -9.64 -6.02
N GLN A 32 -13.48 -10.27 -5.69
CA GLN A 32 -12.21 -10.12 -6.42
C GLN A 32 -12.34 -10.59 -7.88
N GLU A 33 -12.97 -11.74 -8.15
CA GLU A 33 -13.19 -12.22 -9.52
C GLU A 33 -14.13 -11.33 -10.36
N GLU A 34 -15.07 -10.64 -9.71
CA GLU A 34 -15.98 -9.70 -10.38
C GLU A 34 -15.29 -8.36 -10.63
N ASP A 35 -14.48 -7.89 -9.66
CA ASP A 35 -13.65 -6.70 -9.78
C ASP A 35 -12.68 -6.83 -10.98
N GLU A 36 -11.98 -7.96 -11.13
CA GLU A 36 -11.09 -8.22 -12.27
C GLU A 36 -11.80 -8.19 -13.64
N LYS A 37 -13.06 -8.62 -13.72
CA LYS A 37 -13.83 -8.60 -14.99
C LYS A 37 -14.27 -7.20 -15.39
N ASN A 38 -14.45 -6.31 -14.42
CA ASN A 38 -14.90 -4.94 -14.63
C ASN A 38 -13.76 -3.91 -14.54
N LYS A 39 -12.53 -4.38 -14.28
CA LYS A 39 -11.30 -3.58 -14.22
C LYS A 39 -10.92 -3.10 -15.62
N VAL A 40 -10.76 -1.79 -15.78
CA VAL A 40 -10.19 -1.18 -16.98
C VAL A 40 -8.68 -1.20 -16.86
N LYS A 41 -8.03 -2.14 -17.55
CA LYS A 41 -6.56 -2.22 -17.64
C LYS A 41 -6.06 -1.36 -18.80
N SER A 42 -5.04 -0.54 -18.56
CA SER A 42 -4.38 0.29 -19.56
C SER A 42 -2.90 0.47 -19.25
N THR A 43 -2.17 1.15 -20.14
CA THR A 43 -0.73 1.39 -19.99
C THR A 43 -0.47 2.89 -19.95
N GLY A 44 0.31 3.33 -18.95
CA GLY A 44 0.72 4.70 -18.77
C GLY A 44 2.05 5.04 -19.46
N THR A 45 2.49 6.29 -19.30
CA THR A 45 3.84 6.74 -19.66
C THR A 45 4.38 7.62 -18.55
N PHE A 46 5.63 7.42 -18.16
CA PHE A 46 6.23 8.25 -17.11
C PHE A 46 6.21 9.74 -17.52
N ASP A 47 6.08 10.61 -16.52
CA ASP A 47 6.09 12.07 -16.65
C ASP A 47 5.01 12.63 -17.60
N THR A 48 3.97 11.84 -17.86
CA THR A 48 2.82 12.22 -18.68
C THR A 48 1.55 12.15 -17.84
N ASP A 49 0.77 13.22 -17.87
CA ASP A 49 -0.54 13.25 -17.21
C ASP A 49 -1.49 12.26 -17.88
N THR A 50 -1.99 11.31 -17.09
CA THR A 50 -2.87 10.23 -17.56
C THR A 50 -4.29 10.53 -17.11
N PRO A 51 -5.21 10.85 -18.04
CA PRO A 51 -6.61 11.07 -17.68
C PRO A 51 -7.27 9.75 -17.30
N VAL A 52 -8.14 9.80 -16.30
CA VAL A 52 -8.86 8.63 -15.79
C VAL A 52 -10.33 8.94 -15.58
N GLU A 53 -11.14 7.89 -15.70
CA GLU A 53 -12.58 8.01 -15.61
C GLU A 53 -13.05 8.08 -14.15
N GLY A 54 -14.17 8.77 -13.94
CA GLY A 54 -14.88 8.75 -12.66
C GLY A 54 -15.95 7.67 -12.64
N GLY A 55 -16.88 7.78 -11.70
CA GLY A 55 -18.03 6.86 -11.61
C GLY A 55 -17.75 5.57 -10.85
N ASP A 56 -16.70 5.55 -10.02
CA ASP A 56 -16.32 4.41 -9.16
C ASP A 56 -15.88 3.19 -9.98
N LEU A 57 -15.33 3.43 -11.18
CA LEU A 57 -14.81 2.41 -12.07
C LEU A 57 -13.39 2.02 -11.65
N LEU A 58 -13.18 0.72 -11.41
CA LEU A 58 -11.84 0.19 -11.12
C LEU A 58 -10.96 0.28 -12.37
N GLN A 59 -9.84 0.96 -12.23
CA GLN A 59 -8.87 1.21 -13.29
C GLN A 59 -7.49 0.79 -12.80
N ALA A 60 -6.72 0.18 -13.70
CA ALA A 60 -5.32 -0.18 -13.48
C ALA A 60 -4.46 0.33 -14.62
N ILE A 61 -3.42 1.06 -14.25
CA ILE A 61 -2.52 1.67 -15.22
C ILE A 61 -1.12 1.17 -14.90
N ALA A 62 -0.66 0.19 -15.68
CA ALA A 62 0.70 -0.29 -15.62
C ALA A 62 1.64 0.70 -16.30
N MET A 63 2.75 1.04 -15.65
CA MET A 63 3.78 1.89 -16.23
C MET A 63 4.77 1.07 -17.10
N PRO A 64 5.63 1.70 -17.90
CA PRO A 64 6.71 0.97 -18.55
C PRO A 64 7.60 0.25 -17.52
N PRO A 65 8.09 -0.97 -17.80
CA PRO A 65 8.94 -1.70 -16.87
C PRO A 65 10.30 -1.01 -16.68
N THR A 66 10.83 -1.16 -15.48
CA THR A 66 12.15 -0.73 -15.01
C THR A 66 13.10 -1.94 -14.96
N THR A 67 14.06 -1.97 -14.02
CA THR A 67 15.06 -3.05 -13.96
C THR A 67 14.47 -4.35 -13.43
N VAL A 68 13.54 -4.26 -12.48
CA VAL A 68 12.94 -5.40 -11.81
C VAL A 68 11.54 -5.69 -12.31
N GLY A 69 10.75 -4.65 -12.56
CA GLY A 69 9.33 -4.79 -12.83
C GLY A 69 8.66 -3.49 -13.24
N SER A 70 7.34 -3.50 -13.20
CA SER A 70 6.51 -2.34 -13.47
C SER A 70 5.68 -2.01 -12.23
N ILE A 71 5.55 -0.71 -11.93
CA ILE A 71 4.51 -0.26 -11.01
C ILE A 71 3.18 -0.18 -11.76
N GLU A 72 2.13 -0.73 -11.17
CA GLU A 72 0.74 -0.53 -11.58
C GLU A 72 0.03 0.31 -10.50
N VAL A 73 -0.66 1.36 -10.95
CA VAL A 73 -1.51 2.18 -10.07
C VAL A 73 -2.95 1.73 -10.29
N GLU A 74 -3.52 1.02 -9.32
CA GLU A 74 -4.89 0.55 -9.34
C GLU A 74 -5.77 1.39 -8.41
N PHE A 75 -6.91 1.88 -8.90
CA PHE A 75 -7.84 2.65 -8.09
C PHE A 75 -9.23 2.72 -8.69
N ALA A 76 -10.20 3.09 -7.85
CA ALA A 76 -11.52 3.53 -8.27
C ALA A 76 -11.77 4.95 -7.73
N ASP A 77 -12.23 5.85 -8.59
CA ASP A 77 -12.53 7.25 -8.25
C ASP A 77 -13.98 7.57 -8.64
N LYS A 78 -14.71 8.26 -7.75
CA LYS A 78 -16.07 8.73 -8.05
C LYS A 78 -16.06 9.87 -9.06
N VAL A 79 -14.99 10.64 -9.14
CA VAL A 79 -14.87 11.82 -9.99
C VAL A 79 -13.77 11.59 -11.02
N ALA A 80 -13.99 11.99 -12.27
CA ALA A 80 -12.94 11.91 -13.28
C ALA A 80 -11.73 12.77 -12.85
N ASN A 81 -10.54 12.27 -13.09
CA ASN A 81 -9.30 12.84 -12.57
C ASN A 81 -8.18 12.70 -13.60
N SER A 82 -6.97 13.09 -13.22
CA SER A 82 -5.75 12.67 -13.89
C SER A 82 -4.64 12.49 -12.87
N PHE A 83 -3.63 11.69 -13.23
CA PHE A 83 -2.44 11.55 -12.42
C PHE A 83 -1.20 11.39 -13.28
N THR A 84 -0.06 11.76 -12.72
CA THR A 84 1.26 11.52 -13.30
C THR A 84 2.02 10.53 -12.43
N VAL A 85 2.80 9.66 -13.06
CA VAL A 85 3.83 8.87 -12.38
C VAL A 85 5.19 9.33 -12.88
N THR A 86 6.05 9.76 -11.96
CA THR A 86 7.45 10.11 -12.26
C THR A 86 8.38 9.02 -11.73
N GLU A 87 9.24 8.49 -12.59
CA GLU A 87 10.30 7.56 -12.20
C GLU A 87 11.48 8.34 -11.60
N ASN A 88 11.77 8.12 -10.32
CA ASN A 88 12.97 8.62 -9.67
C ASN A 88 14.07 7.54 -9.68
N LYS A 89 15.10 7.77 -10.50
CA LYS A 89 16.28 6.88 -10.66
C LYS A 89 17.36 7.06 -9.59
N THR A 90 17.13 7.98 -8.67
CA THR A 90 17.98 8.22 -7.50
C THR A 90 17.09 8.28 -6.26
N PRO A 91 16.43 7.15 -5.92
CA PRO A 91 15.56 7.06 -4.75
C PRO A 91 16.31 7.42 -3.46
N ALA A 92 15.55 7.83 -2.44
CA ALA A 92 16.05 7.93 -1.08
C ALA A 92 16.59 6.57 -0.58
N ALA A 93 17.37 6.58 0.49
CA ALA A 93 17.90 5.34 1.06
C ALA A 93 16.77 4.43 1.58
N ALA A 94 16.93 3.12 1.38
CA ALA A 94 16.08 2.11 2.01
C ALA A 94 16.13 2.22 3.55
N PRO A 95 15.04 1.88 4.24
CA PRO A 95 15.04 1.81 5.70
C PRO A 95 15.98 0.70 6.19
N SER A 96 16.41 0.80 7.45
CA SER A 96 17.25 -0.22 8.08
C SER A 96 16.63 -1.61 7.99
N GLY A 97 17.44 -2.61 7.63
CA GLY A 97 16.99 -3.99 7.43
C GLY A 97 16.44 -4.29 6.04
N PHE A 98 16.42 -3.30 5.14
CA PHE A 98 15.98 -3.44 3.76
C PHE A 98 17.00 -2.89 2.77
N VAL A 99 16.91 -3.36 1.53
CA VAL A 99 17.53 -2.76 0.35
C VAL A 99 16.46 -2.39 -0.66
N LEU A 100 16.77 -1.43 -1.53
CA LEU A 100 15.97 -1.17 -2.72
C LEU A 100 16.11 -2.38 -3.65
N ALA A 101 14.98 -3.02 -3.93
CA ALA A 101 14.95 -4.16 -4.83
C ALA A 101 15.02 -3.68 -6.29
N ASP A 102 14.24 -2.65 -6.63
CA ASP A 102 14.41 -1.90 -7.87
C ASP A 102 15.24 -0.63 -7.60
N PRO A 103 16.22 -0.28 -8.47
CA PRO A 103 16.98 0.96 -8.35
C PRO A 103 16.15 2.23 -8.55
N SER A 104 14.90 2.12 -9.00
CA SER A 104 13.95 3.20 -9.17
C SER A 104 12.87 3.23 -8.08
N SER A 105 12.32 4.42 -7.86
CA SER A 105 11.08 4.64 -7.11
C SER A 105 10.11 5.46 -7.95
N PHE A 106 8.84 5.48 -7.55
CA PHE A 106 7.76 5.96 -8.39
C PHE A 106 6.91 6.97 -7.63
N LYS A 107 6.94 8.22 -8.08
CA LYS A 107 6.12 9.27 -7.51
C LYS A 107 4.78 9.33 -8.23
N VAL A 108 3.73 8.87 -7.55
CA VAL A 108 2.34 8.98 -8.00
C VAL A 108 1.78 10.30 -7.50
N GLN A 109 1.23 11.09 -8.42
CA GLN A 109 0.63 12.38 -8.10
C GLN A 109 -0.65 12.58 -8.92
N PHE A 110 -1.79 12.53 -8.25
CA PHE A 110 -3.07 12.97 -8.80
C PHE A 110 -3.10 14.50 -8.90
N THR A 111 -3.66 14.98 -10.01
CA THR A 111 -3.87 16.41 -10.29
C THR A 111 -5.06 16.95 -9.51
N GLY A 112 -6.15 16.19 -9.42
CA GLY A 112 -7.30 16.47 -8.58
C GLY A 112 -7.12 15.98 -7.13
N SER A 113 -8.17 16.15 -6.32
CA SER A 113 -8.18 15.58 -4.96
C SER A 113 -8.21 14.05 -5.00
N VAL A 114 -7.61 13.43 -4.00
CA VAL A 114 -7.70 11.97 -3.75
C VAL A 114 -8.87 11.61 -2.82
N ASP A 115 -9.63 12.59 -2.32
CA ASP A 115 -10.74 12.36 -1.37
C ASP A 115 -11.92 11.57 -1.98
N ALA A 116 -12.04 11.59 -3.31
CA ALA A 116 -13.07 10.88 -4.05
C ALA A 116 -12.67 9.44 -4.45
N ILE A 117 -11.40 9.08 -4.24
CA ILE A 117 -10.89 7.72 -4.45
C ILE A 117 -11.47 6.81 -3.36
N THR A 118 -12.14 5.74 -3.79
CA THR A 118 -12.84 4.77 -2.93
C THR A 118 -12.02 3.50 -2.69
N ARG A 119 -11.12 3.19 -3.62
CA ARG A 119 -10.11 2.12 -3.53
C ARG A 119 -8.83 2.64 -4.14
N GLY A 120 -7.71 2.40 -3.45
CA GLY A 120 -6.39 2.80 -3.93
C GLY A 120 -5.39 1.70 -3.61
N GLN A 121 -4.61 1.33 -4.61
CA GLN A 121 -3.75 0.18 -4.60
C GLN A 121 -2.50 0.46 -5.44
N ILE A 122 -1.35 0.05 -4.91
CA ILE A 122 -0.05 0.16 -5.57
C ILE A 122 0.47 -1.24 -5.77
N ASP A 123 0.52 -1.66 -7.02
CA ASP A 123 0.96 -3.00 -7.36
C ASP A 123 2.33 -2.95 -8.03
N TYR A 124 3.07 -4.04 -7.91
CA TYR A 124 4.36 -4.19 -8.54
C TYR A 124 4.46 -5.54 -9.25
N ILE A 125 4.46 -5.48 -10.57
CA ILE A 125 4.50 -6.63 -11.46
C ILE A 125 5.96 -6.96 -11.75
N GLY A 126 6.44 -8.11 -11.27
CA GLY A 126 7.78 -8.58 -11.53
C GLY A 126 7.96 -8.96 -12.99
N THR A 127 8.99 -8.42 -13.65
CA THR A 127 9.36 -8.82 -15.01
C THR A 127 10.74 -9.49 -15.06
N ASN A 128 11.58 -9.24 -14.05
CA ASN A 128 12.91 -9.81 -13.90
C ASN A 128 12.95 -10.82 -12.74
N ARG A 129 13.33 -12.06 -13.06
CA ARG A 129 13.41 -13.18 -12.11
C ARG A 129 14.61 -13.11 -11.15
N ALA A 130 15.52 -12.14 -11.31
CA ALA A 130 16.68 -11.98 -10.44
C ALA A 130 16.31 -11.46 -9.04
N VAL A 131 15.13 -10.85 -8.88
CA VAL A 131 14.58 -10.41 -7.61
C VAL A 131 13.40 -11.31 -7.25
N ASP A 132 13.44 -11.87 -6.04
CA ASP A 132 12.29 -12.58 -5.48
C ASP A 132 11.30 -11.58 -4.88
N ILE A 133 10.32 -11.19 -5.68
CA ILE A 133 9.30 -10.23 -5.25
C ILE A 133 8.31 -10.82 -4.24
N THR A 134 8.30 -12.14 -4.02
CA THR A 134 7.46 -12.77 -2.98
C THR A 134 7.90 -12.37 -1.57
N GLN A 135 9.16 -11.99 -1.43
CA GLN A 135 9.75 -11.48 -0.19
C GLN A 135 9.75 -9.95 -0.12
N ALA A 136 9.33 -9.29 -1.20
CA ALA A 136 9.37 -7.85 -1.28
C ALA A 136 8.22 -7.19 -0.51
N GLN A 137 8.40 -5.91 -0.24
CA GLN A 137 7.44 -5.01 0.39
C GLN A 137 7.44 -3.69 -0.36
N ILE A 138 6.31 -3.02 -0.40
CA ILE A 138 6.24 -1.64 -0.89
C ILE A 138 6.49 -0.70 0.27
N GLY A 139 7.46 0.20 0.10
CA GLY A 139 7.68 1.34 0.99
C GLY A 139 7.12 2.61 0.38
N ARG A 140 6.67 3.53 1.22
CA ARG A 140 6.30 4.90 0.85
C ARG A 140 7.27 5.89 1.49
N LEU A 141 7.73 6.87 0.73
CA LEU A 141 8.66 7.89 1.23
C LEU A 141 8.01 8.72 2.34
N CYS A 142 8.66 8.76 3.50
CA CYS A 142 8.39 9.75 4.54
C CYS A 142 9.26 10.97 4.25
N THR A 143 8.64 12.06 3.79
CA THR A 143 9.34 13.27 3.36
C THR A 143 10.04 14.00 4.52
N GLU A 144 9.57 13.81 5.74
CA GLU A 144 10.14 14.39 6.96
C GLU A 144 11.50 13.77 7.32
N THR A 145 11.65 12.47 7.06
CA THR A 145 12.89 11.72 7.35
C THR A 145 13.72 11.44 6.10
N ASN A 146 13.18 11.72 4.92
CA ASN A 146 13.75 11.39 3.62
C ASN A 146 14.21 9.92 3.53
N SER A 147 13.36 9.02 4.03
CA SER A 147 13.56 7.57 3.97
C SER A 147 12.22 6.88 3.73
N PHE A 148 12.27 5.71 3.08
CA PHE A 148 11.06 4.91 2.87
C PHE A 148 10.61 4.27 4.18
N VAL A 149 9.30 4.28 4.41
CA VAL A 149 8.65 3.53 5.47
C VAL A 149 7.90 2.38 4.80
N VAL A 150 8.19 1.16 5.23
CA VAL A 150 7.47 -0.04 4.79
C VAL A 150 5.98 0.11 5.10
N LEU A 151 5.13 -0.17 4.12
CA LEU A 151 3.70 -0.25 4.33
C LEU A 151 3.37 -1.56 5.05
N ASP A 152 3.12 -1.46 6.36
CA ASP A 152 2.67 -2.57 7.18
C ASP A 152 1.15 -2.75 7.15
N SER A 153 0.64 -3.73 7.90
CA SER A 153 -0.80 -4.06 7.95
C SER A 153 -1.71 -2.94 8.48
N THR A 154 -1.15 -1.87 9.06
CA THR A 154 -1.94 -0.71 9.50
C THR A 154 -2.16 0.28 8.37
N LEU A 155 -1.24 0.35 7.41
CA LEU A 155 -1.27 1.27 6.28
C LEU A 155 -1.73 0.61 4.99
N ALA A 156 -1.56 -0.71 4.86
CA ALA A 156 -1.97 -1.44 3.68
C ALA A 156 -2.20 -2.94 3.93
N GLU A 157 -3.05 -3.54 3.10
CA GLU A 157 -3.17 -4.99 2.96
C GLU A 157 -2.31 -5.45 1.78
N ARG A 158 -1.58 -6.56 1.96
CA ARG A 158 -0.64 -7.09 0.98
C ARG A 158 -1.10 -8.45 0.48
N GLU A 159 -1.07 -8.64 -0.82
CA GLU A 159 -1.34 -9.90 -1.50
C GLU A 159 -0.23 -10.18 -2.52
N PHE A 160 0.13 -11.45 -2.71
CA PHE A 160 1.03 -11.84 -3.78
C PHE A 160 0.26 -12.74 -4.74
N GLU A 161 0.15 -12.30 -5.98
CA GLU A 161 -0.59 -12.98 -7.03
C GLU A 161 0.38 -13.82 -7.87
N ALA A 162 0.53 -15.09 -7.50
CA ALA A 162 1.55 -15.96 -8.08
C ALA A 162 1.43 -16.18 -9.60
N VAL A 163 0.25 -15.95 -10.19
CA VAL A 163 0.02 -16.14 -11.62
C VAL A 163 0.51 -14.93 -12.42
N GLU A 164 0.28 -13.73 -11.91
CA GLU A 164 0.70 -12.47 -12.53
C GLU A 164 2.11 -12.04 -12.09
N ASP A 165 2.67 -12.75 -11.10
CA ASP A 165 3.90 -12.38 -10.41
C ASP A 165 3.85 -10.93 -9.94
N GLU A 166 2.86 -10.66 -9.12
CA GLU A 166 2.49 -9.31 -8.74
C GLU A 166 2.40 -9.20 -7.23
N LEU A 167 3.07 -8.19 -6.69
CA LEU A 167 2.94 -7.79 -5.31
C LEU A 167 1.90 -6.68 -5.23
N ALA A 168 0.74 -7.03 -4.70
CA ALA A 168 -0.41 -6.16 -4.66
C ALA A 168 -0.55 -5.49 -3.28
N VAL A 169 -0.68 -4.16 -3.21
CA VAL A 169 -0.73 -3.41 -1.94
C VAL A 169 -1.93 -2.46 -1.90
N THR A 170 -3.03 -2.92 -1.31
CA THR A 170 -4.24 -2.12 -1.11
C THR A 170 -4.08 -1.19 0.09
N LEU A 171 -4.18 0.12 -0.11
CA LEU A 171 -3.99 1.12 0.94
C LEU A 171 -5.22 1.21 1.85
N THR A 172 -5.03 1.24 3.17
CA THR A 172 -6.14 1.39 4.14
C THR A 172 -6.73 2.80 4.13
N ASN A 173 -5.97 3.77 3.62
CA ASN A 173 -6.37 5.15 3.44
C ASN A 173 -5.92 5.66 2.06
N THR A 174 -6.88 6.02 1.22
CA THR A 174 -6.65 6.49 -0.16
C THR A 174 -5.93 7.84 -0.21
N ALA A 175 -5.88 8.60 0.88
CA ALA A 175 -5.03 9.79 1.00
C ALA A 175 -3.53 9.49 0.82
N LEU A 176 -3.12 8.22 0.98
CA LEU A 176 -1.75 7.78 0.78
C LEU A 176 -1.37 7.61 -0.71
N MET A 177 -2.35 7.60 -1.63
CA MET A 177 -2.13 7.41 -3.08
C MET A 177 -1.16 8.42 -3.68
N ASN A 178 -1.23 9.68 -3.22
CA ASN A 178 -0.20 10.66 -3.53
C ASN A 178 1.05 10.35 -2.70
N GLY A 179 2.15 9.97 -3.35
CA GLY A 179 3.37 9.57 -2.65
C GLY A 179 4.44 9.05 -3.59
N GLU A 180 5.64 8.84 -3.04
CA GLU A 180 6.73 8.16 -3.73
C GLU A 180 6.88 6.75 -3.15
N PHE A 181 6.83 5.75 -4.02
CA PHE A 181 6.80 4.34 -3.65
C PHE A 181 8.04 3.61 -4.17
N ALA A 182 8.53 2.65 -3.40
CA ALA A 182 9.67 1.83 -3.79
C ALA A 182 9.44 0.36 -3.44
N LEU A 183 9.98 -0.53 -4.27
CA LEU A 183 10.06 -1.95 -3.98
C LEU A 183 11.28 -2.20 -3.07
N LEU A 184 11.04 -2.83 -1.92
CA LEU A 184 12.03 -3.11 -0.90
C LEU A 184 12.11 -4.62 -0.68
N THR A 185 13.31 -5.16 -0.52
CA THR A 185 13.51 -6.54 -0.04
C THR A 185 14.31 -6.53 1.25
N PRO A 186 14.10 -7.51 2.15
CA PRO A 186 14.92 -7.65 3.33
C PRO A 186 16.41 -7.70 2.95
N ASP A 187 17.23 -6.93 3.66
CA ASP A 187 18.67 -6.94 3.44
C ASP A 187 19.24 -8.27 3.96
N PRO A 188 19.78 -9.15 3.09
CA PRO A 188 20.37 -10.40 3.53
C PRO A 188 21.59 -10.17 4.43
N ALA A 189 22.30 -9.04 4.30
CA ALA A 189 23.43 -8.71 5.16
C ALA A 189 22.98 -8.31 6.58
N ALA A 190 21.82 -7.66 6.72
CA ALA A 190 21.25 -7.30 8.03
C ALA A 190 20.87 -8.52 8.88
N SER A 191 20.56 -9.66 8.25
CA SER A 191 20.23 -10.93 8.94
C SER A 191 21.41 -11.53 9.74
N THR A 192 22.65 -11.08 9.49
CA THR A 192 23.85 -11.57 10.20
C THR A 192 24.15 -10.83 11.51
N GLY A 193 23.36 -9.82 11.88
CA GLY A 193 23.64 -8.93 13.02
C GLY A 193 22.93 -9.26 14.34
N ALA A 194 21.93 -10.15 14.37
CA ALA A 194 21.12 -10.39 15.57
C ALA A 194 21.68 -11.44 16.55
N GLY A 195 22.89 -11.97 16.32
CA GLY A 195 23.37 -13.17 17.04
C GLY A 195 24.86 -13.26 17.39
N ALA A 196 25.63 -12.17 17.35
CA ALA A 196 27.07 -12.24 17.69
C ALA A 196 27.57 -11.00 18.43
N ALA A 197 27.07 -10.75 19.64
CA ALA A 197 27.75 -9.90 20.61
C ALA A 197 27.43 -10.33 22.06
N ALA A 198 27.74 -11.58 22.39
CA ALA A 198 27.91 -12.00 23.78
C ALA A 198 29.31 -12.63 23.92
N GLY A 199 30.27 -11.82 24.35
CA GLY A 199 31.55 -12.29 24.90
C GLY A 199 32.80 -11.76 24.20
N ALA A 200 33.29 -10.59 24.63
CA ALA A 200 34.62 -10.41 25.25
C ALA A 200 35.08 -8.93 25.24
N GLY A 201 35.16 -8.34 26.44
CA GLY A 201 36.33 -7.55 26.84
C GLY A 201 36.41 -6.04 26.52
N ALA A 202 36.00 -5.25 27.53
CA ALA A 202 36.68 -4.06 28.06
C ALA A 202 36.86 -2.78 27.20
N GLY A 203 36.16 -1.71 27.62
CA GLY A 203 36.50 -0.32 27.29
C GLY A 203 35.46 0.64 27.87
N ALA A 204 35.82 1.33 28.95
CA ALA A 204 34.96 2.24 29.70
C ALA A 204 34.50 3.46 28.88
N GLY A 205 33.26 3.91 29.11
CA GLY A 205 32.75 5.19 28.59
C GLY A 205 31.27 5.37 28.93
N ALA A 206 31.00 5.94 30.11
CA ALA A 206 29.66 6.30 30.54
C ALA A 206 29.08 7.44 29.67
N GLY A 207 27.87 7.23 29.17
CA GLY A 207 27.07 8.25 28.48
C GLY A 207 25.61 7.83 28.49
N THR A 208 24.91 8.17 29.57
CA THR A 208 23.47 7.94 29.75
C THR A 208 22.69 8.87 28.81
N ALA A 209 22.21 8.34 27.68
CA ALA A 209 21.13 8.95 26.93
C ALA A 209 19.86 8.14 27.22
N THR A 210 18.99 8.74 28.03
CA THR A 210 17.64 8.24 28.31
C THR A 210 16.88 8.23 26.99
N GLY A 211 16.73 7.05 26.38
CA GLY A 211 15.89 6.88 25.20
C GLY A 211 14.42 7.01 25.60
N SER A 212 13.77 8.07 25.14
CA SER A 212 12.30 8.12 25.14
C SER A 212 11.80 6.96 24.29
N SER A 213 10.89 6.16 24.84
CA SER A 213 10.31 5.04 24.13
C SER A 213 9.45 5.56 22.97
N LEU A 214 9.22 4.73 21.94
CA LEU A 214 8.27 5.07 20.87
C LEU A 214 6.88 5.44 21.41
N ALA A 215 6.51 4.90 22.59
CA ALA A 215 5.28 5.25 23.27
C ALA A 215 5.28 6.70 23.80
N ASP A 216 6.43 7.23 24.22
CA ASP A 216 6.55 8.62 24.68
C ASP A 216 6.48 9.62 23.52
N ILE A 217 7.00 9.24 22.34
CA ILE A 217 6.92 10.04 21.12
C ILE A 217 5.48 10.06 20.58
N LEU A 218 4.78 8.92 20.64
CA LEU A 218 3.38 8.83 20.22
C LEU A 218 2.43 9.56 21.18
N ALA A 219 2.71 9.55 22.48
CA ALA A 219 1.96 10.31 23.48
C ALA A 219 2.10 11.83 23.33
N ALA A 220 3.29 12.31 22.94
CA ALA A 220 3.53 13.73 22.65
C ALA A 220 2.83 14.18 21.35
N LEU A 221 2.65 13.28 20.37
CA LEU A 221 2.00 13.57 19.10
C LEU A 221 0.47 13.60 19.18
N LEU A 222 -0.12 12.86 20.14
CA LEU A 222 -1.57 12.72 20.30
C LEU A 222 -2.20 13.65 21.36
N GLY A 223 -1.39 14.40 22.11
CA GLY A 223 -1.84 15.23 23.23
C GLY A 223 -1.37 16.67 23.16
N GLY A 224 -1.80 17.43 22.15
CA GLY A 224 -1.57 18.87 22.10
C GLY A 224 -2.51 19.65 23.03
N GLY A 225 -1.95 20.54 23.87
CA GLY A 225 -2.66 21.78 24.23
C GLY A 225 -2.56 22.32 25.67
N ASN A 226 -1.66 23.31 25.84
CA ASN A 226 -1.73 24.48 26.73
C ASN A 226 -1.68 24.37 28.27
N ALA A 227 -0.64 24.97 28.88
CA ALA A 227 -0.81 26.28 29.56
C ALA A 227 0.54 26.96 29.87
N ASN A 228 0.64 28.20 29.40
CA ASN A 228 1.52 29.30 29.78
C ASN A 228 1.73 29.48 31.31
N ALA A 229 2.97 29.70 31.78
CA ALA A 229 3.30 30.67 32.85
C ALA A 229 4.84 30.80 33.09
N VAL A 230 5.38 31.93 32.61
CA VAL A 230 6.33 32.91 33.21
C VAL A 230 7.08 32.57 34.53
N VAL A 231 8.29 33.16 34.64
CA VAL A 231 9.13 33.54 35.83
C VAL A 231 10.20 32.48 36.16
N VAL A 232 11.53 32.74 36.20
CA VAL A 232 12.38 33.92 36.48
C VAL A 232 13.46 34.07 35.40
#